data_AF-A0A358NG79-F1
#
_entry.id   AF-A0A358NG79-F1
#
_cell.length_a   1.000
_cell.length_b   1.000
_cell.length_c   1.000
_cell.angle_alpha   90.00
_cell.angle_beta   90.00
_cell.angle_gamma   90.00
#
_symmetry.space_group_name_H-M   'P 1'
#
loop_
_entity.id
_entity.type
_entity.pdbx_description
1 polymer ?
#
loop_
_entity_poly.entity_id
_entity_poly.type
_entity_poly.pdbx_seq_one_letter_code
_entity_poly.pdbx_strand_id
1 'polypeptide(L)' 'MKRYVMKLTKYLAVFALMITALNVNTTCLFVAHQPKLPTGANKLRKF' A
#
# COMPACT_ATOMS: atom_id res chain seq x y z
N MET A 1 -10.58 -32.86 -7.52
CA MET A 1 -9.77 -32.31 -6.39
C MET A 1 -8.69 -31.33 -6.86
N LYS A 2 -7.62 -31.76 -7.56
CA LYS A 2 -6.48 -30.91 -7.98
C LYS A 2 -6.85 -29.59 -8.69
N ARG A 3 -7.83 -29.62 -9.61
CA ARG A 3 -8.25 -28.43 -10.40
C ARG A 3 -8.90 -27.34 -9.53
N TYR A 4 -9.61 -27.72 -8.48
CA TYR A 4 -10.24 -26.77 -7.55
C TYR A 4 -9.20 -26.15 -6.61
N VAL A 5 -8.25 -26.96 -6.13
CA VAL A 5 -7.12 -26.46 -5.32
C VAL A 5 -6.29 -25.43 -6.10
N MET A 6 -5.97 -25.70 -7.37
CA MET A 6 -5.23 -24.73 -8.21
C MET A 6 -6.01 -23.43 -8.48
N LYS A 7 -7.34 -23.47 -8.52
CA LYS A 7 -8.16 -22.26 -8.64
C LYS A 7 -8.11 -21.45 -7.34
N LEU A 8 -8.27 -22.11 -6.19
CA LEU A 8 -8.22 -21.46 -4.89
C LEU A 8 -6.87 -20.81 -4.61
N THR A 9 -5.75 -21.46 -4.96
CA THR A 9 -4.41 -20.88 -4.79
C THR A 9 -4.20 -19.65 -5.67
N LYS A 10 -4.74 -19.64 -6.90
CA LYS A 10 -4.71 -18.46 -7.77
C LYS A 10 -5.47 -17.28 -7.16
N TYR A 11 -6.68 -17.51 -6.66
CA TYR A 11 -7.46 -16.44 -6.01
C TYR A 11 -6.79 -15.94 -4.73
N LEU A 12 -6.22 -16.85 -3.93
CA LEU A 12 -5.48 -16.50 -2.72
C LEU A 12 -4.24 -15.66 -3.03
N ALA A 13 -3.50 -15.98 -4.09
CA ALA A 13 -2.33 -15.21 -4.53
C ALA A 13 -2.71 -13.79 -4.99
N VAL A 14 -3.78 -13.64 -5.77
CA VAL A 14 -4.29 -12.33 -6.20
C VAL A 14 -4.75 -11.51 -4.99
N PHE A 15 -5.43 -12.15 -4.04
CA PHE A 15 -5.89 -11.49 -2.82
C PHE A 15 -4.73 -11.03 -1.93
N ALA A 16 -3.70 -11.87 -1.76
CA ALA A 16 -2.49 -11.51 -1.04
C ALA A 16 -1.79 -10.30 -1.68
N LEU A 17 -1.67 -10.28 -3.02
CA LEU A 17 -1.09 -9.14 -3.74
C LEU A 17 -1.90 -7.85 -3.54
N MET A 18 -3.23 -7.94 -3.54
CA MET A 18 -4.11 -6.81 -3.27
C MET A 18 -3.90 -6.25 -1.86
N ILE A 19 -3.83 -7.10 -0.84
CA ILE A 19 -3.55 -6.69 0.55
C ILE A 19 -2.17 -6.04 0.66
N THR A 20 -1.14 -6.60 0.01
CA THR A 20 0.20 -6.02 0.01
C THR A 20 0.22 -4.64 -0.66
N ALA A 21 -0.45 -4.48 -1.81
CA ALA A 21 -0.56 -3.19 -2.49
C ALA A 21 -1.31 -2.14 -1.65
N LEU A 22 -2.37 -2.56 -0.95
CA LEU A 22 -3.08 -1.71 0.00
C LEU A 22 -2.17 -1.32 1.17
N ASN A 23 -1.42 -2.27 1.74
CA ASN A 23 -0.53 -2.01 2.88
C ASN A 23 0.64 -1.07 2.57
N VAL A 24 1.27 -1.19 1.40
CA VAL A 24 2.33 -0.26 0.98
C VAL A 24 1.79 1.16 0.82
N ASN A 25 0.51 1.30 0.45
CA ASN A 25 -0.16 2.59 0.38
C ASN A 25 -0.65 3.07 1.76
N THR A 26 -0.99 2.15 2.67
CA THR A 26 -1.49 2.46 4.01
C THR A 26 -0.42 2.72 5.05
N THR A 27 0.81 2.26 4.86
CA THR A 27 1.95 2.77 5.62
C THR A 27 2.14 4.28 5.42
N CYS A 28 1.55 4.84 4.36
CA CYS A 28 1.47 6.26 4.07
C CYS A 28 0.02 6.81 4.15
N LEU A 29 -0.95 6.10 4.76
CA LEU A 29 -2.31 6.65 4.95
C LEU A 29 -2.27 7.98 5.73
N PHE A 30 -1.32 8.11 6.66
CA PHE A 30 -1.06 9.37 7.35
C PHE A 30 -0.55 10.47 6.41
N VAL A 31 0.16 10.11 5.32
CA VAL A 31 0.60 11.04 4.26
C VAL A 31 -0.57 11.38 3.33
N ALA A 32 -1.47 10.44 3.04
CA ALA A 32 -2.64 10.67 2.20
C ALA A 32 -3.66 11.62 2.85
N HIS A 33 -3.82 11.55 4.18
CA HIS A 33 -4.62 12.50 4.96
C HIS A 33 -3.82 13.72 5.45
N GLN A 34 -2.53 13.81 5.16
CA GLN A 34 -1.74 14.95 5.63
C GLN A 34 -2.23 16.23 4.94
N PRO A 35 -2.43 17.32 5.70
CA PRO A 35 -2.66 18.62 5.10
C PRO A 35 -1.46 18.98 4.22
N LYS A 36 -1.70 19.81 3.19
CA LYS A 36 -0.63 20.31 2.32
C LYS A 36 0.52 20.84 3.17
N LEU A 37 1.76 20.48 2.81
CA LEU A 37 2.96 20.93 3.53
C LEU A 37 2.94 22.46 3.70
N PRO A 38 3.21 22.98 4.91
CA PRO A 38 3.21 24.41 5.16
C PRO A 38 4.28 25.12 4.32
N THR A 39 3.97 26.31 3.83
CA THR A 39 4.90 27.17 3.10
C THR A 39 6.14 27.43 3.95
N GLY A 40 7.30 26.94 3.51
CA GLY A 40 8.58 27.09 4.23
C GLY A 40 9.17 25.79 4.79
N ALA A 41 8.44 24.67 4.77
CA ALA A 41 8.96 23.36 5.22
C ALA A 41 10.26 22.93 4.49
N ASN A 42 10.43 23.37 3.25
CA ASN A 42 11.66 23.14 2.45
C ASN A 42 12.93 23.71 3.09
N LYS A 43 12.82 24.70 4.00
CA LYS A 43 13.95 25.32 4.71
C LYS A 43 14.44 24.50 5.91
N LEU A 44 13.63 23.57 6.42
CA LEU A 44 13.99 22.65 7.51
C LEU A 44 14.81 21.45 7.00
N ARG A 45 14.91 21.31 5.68
CA ARG A 45 15.62 20.23 5.02
C ARG A 45 17.12 20.53 5.05
N LYS A 46 17.87 19.88 5.96
CA LYS A 46 19.34 19.91 5.98
C LYS A 46 19.86 19.19 4.73
N PHE A 47 20.14 19.94 3.68
CA PHE A 47 21.06 19.54 2.61
C PHE A 47 22.36 20.29 2.83
#